data_AF-A0A5E7NVK8-F1
#
_entry.id   AF-A0A5E7NVK8-F1
#
_cell.length_a   1.000
_cell.length_b   1.000
_cell.length_c   1.000
_cell.angle_alpha   90.00
_cell.angle_beta   90.00
_cell.angle_gamma   90.00
#
_symmetry.space_group_name_H-M   'P 1'
#
loop_
_entity.id
_entity.type
_entity.pdbx_description
1 polymer ?
#
loop_
_entity_poly.entity_id
_entity_poly.type
_entity_poly.pdbx_seq_one_letter_code
_entity_poly.pdbx_strand_id
1 'polypeptide(L)' 'MDSPTHDLKSLFDQLGLESSQKAIEDFIARHSPLADDKKLIDAEFWTPQQASFLKEQLREDADWARVVDDLNLRLHQVH' A
#
# COMPACT_ATOMS: atom_id res chain seq x y z
N MET A 1 -14.22 21.94 4.89
CA MET A 1 -13.27 21.62 3.80
C MET A 1 -12.99 20.14 3.94
N ASP A 2 -13.77 19.32 3.24
CA ASP A 2 -13.55 17.87 3.18
C ASP A 2 -12.24 17.64 2.42
N SER A 3 -11.15 17.44 3.16
CA SER A 3 -9.91 16.94 2.56
C SER A 3 -10.26 15.65 1.84
N PRO A 4 -9.89 15.46 0.55
CA PRO A 4 -10.02 14.15 -0.06
C PRO A 4 -9.17 13.21 0.79
N THR A 5 -9.81 12.38 1.58
CA THR A 5 -9.14 11.32 2.32
C THR A 5 -8.68 10.35 1.26
N HIS A 6 -7.39 10.41 0.92
CA HIS A 6 -6.78 9.34 0.16
C HIS A 6 -7.04 8.04 0.93
N ASP A 7 -7.65 7.08 0.26
CA ASP A 7 -8.00 5.78 0.81
C ASP A 7 -7.29 4.68 0.02
N LEU A 8 -7.23 3.46 0.57
CA LEU A 8 -6.58 2.30 -0.08
C LEU A 8 -7.09 2.05 -1.51
N LYS A 9 -8.37 2.32 -1.78
CA LYS A 9 -8.94 2.19 -3.13
C LYS A 9 -8.20 3.04 -4.14
N SER A 10 -8.06 4.34 -3.83
CA SER A 10 -7.40 5.28 -4.72
C SER A 10 -5.90 5.00 -4.83
N LEU A 11 -5.27 4.44 -3.78
CA LEU A 11 -3.89 3.97 -3.84
C LEU A 11 -3.75 2.80 -4.81
N PHE A 12 -4.66 1.83 -4.76
CA PHE A 12 -4.67 0.69 -5.68
C PHE A 12 -4.92 1.12 -7.12
N ASP A 13 -5.84 2.07 -7.36
CA ASP A 13 -6.03 2.65 -8.69
C ASP A 13 -4.74 3.29 -9.21
N GLN A 14 -4.02 4.04 -8.37
CA GLN A 14 -2.75 4.68 -8.73
C GLN A 14 -1.62 3.67 -9.00
N LEU A 15 -1.65 2.52 -8.33
CA LEU A 15 -0.73 1.41 -8.55
C LEU A 15 -1.13 0.53 -9.76
N GLY A 16 -2.28 0.78 -10.38
CA GLY A 16 -2.83 -0.05 -11.46
C GLY A 16 -3.32 -1.42 -10.99
N LEU A 17 -3.70 -1.53 -9.72
CA LEU A 17 -4.32 -2.71 -9.12
C LEU A 17 -5.84 -2.56 -9.04
N GLU A 18 -6.54 -3.67 -8.86
CA GLU A 18 -7.99 -3.63 -8.67
C GLU A 18 -8.34 -2.99 -7.32
N SER A 19 -9.04 -1.85 -7.37
CA SER A 19 -9.42 -1.02 -6.21
C SER A 19 -10.74 -1.45 -5.54
N SER A 20 -11.26 -2.62 -5.91
CA SER A 20 -12.45 -3.18 -5.25
C SER A 20 -12.10 -3.56 -3.80
N GLN A 21 -13.03 -3.36 -2.87
CA GLN A 21 -12.81 -3.72 -1.45
C GLN A 21 -12.33 -5.16 -1.31
N LYS A 22 -12.97 -6.07 -2.06
CA LYS A 22 -12.65 -7.49 -2.07
C LYS A 22 -11.24 -7.75 -2.60
N ALA A 23 -10.82 -7.10 -3.69
CA ALA A 23 -9.48 -7.29 -4.22
C ALA A 23 -8.38 -6.75 -3.29
N ILE A 24 -8.63 -5.64 -2.60
CA ILE A 24 -7.70 -5.08 -1.62
C ILE A 24 -7.52 -6.06 -0.46
N GLU A 25 -8.62 -6.58 0.08
CA GLU A 25 -8.59 -7.58 1.17
C GLU A 25 -7.93 -8.87 0.71
N ASP A 26 -8.29 -9.38 -0.47
CA ASP A 26 -7.69 -10.59 -1.04
C ASP A 26 -6.19 -10.38 -1.32
N PHE A 27 -5.75 -9.19 -1.75
CA PHE A 27 -4.33 -8.85 -1.94
C PHE A 27 -3.57 -8.89 -0.61
N ILE A 28 -4.10 -8.21 0.41
CA ILE A 28 -3.48 -8.17 1.73
C ILE A 28 -3.41 -9.56 2.33
N ALA A 29 -4.49 -10.35 2.26
CA ALA A 29 -4.52 -11.71 2.77
C ALA A 29 -3.55 -12.66 2.05
N ARG A 30 -3.27 -12.43 0.76
CA ARG A 30 -2.34 -13.25 -0.04
C ARG A 30 -0.87 -12.91 0.23
N HIS A 31 -0.59 -11.64 0.56
CA HIS A 31 0.77 -11.14 0.73
C HIS A 31 1.18 -10.94 2.21
N SER A 32 0.21 -10.98 3.13
CA SER A 32 0.43 -11.01 4.57
C SER A 32 0.70 -12.44 5.07
N PRO A 33 1.53 -12.61 6.11
CA PRO A 33 2.35 -11.57 6.73
C PRO A 33 3.62 -11.31 5.92
N LEU A 34 3.88 -10.04 5.64
CA LEU A 34 5.20 -9.59 5.20
C LEU A 34 6.16 -9.70 6.39
N ALA A 35 7.38 -10.19 6.14
CA ALA A 35 8.39 -10.33 7.19
C ALA A 35 8.74 -8.95 7.78
N ASP A 36 8.91 -8.88 9.10
CA ASP A 36 9.12 -7.62 9.85
C ASP A 36 10.36 -6.84 9.39
N ASP A 37 11.37 -7.55 8.87
CA ASP A 37 12.59 -6.97 8.30
C ASP A 37 12.43 -6.50 6.84
N LYS A 38 11.32 -6.84 6.18
CA LYS A 38 11.08 -6.58 4.76
C LYS A 38 10.21 -5.34 4.59
N LYS A 39 10.79 -4.27 4.04
CA LYS A 39 10.05 -3.03 3.75
C LYS A 39 8.98 -3.25 2.69
N LEU A 40 7.87 -2.53 2.78
CA LEU A 40 6.81 -2.54 1.77
C LEU A 40 7.35 -2.37 0.34
N ILE A 41 8.25 -1.41 0.13
CA ILE A 41 8.82 -1.08 -1.19
C ILE A 41 9.77 -2.15 -1.74
N ASP A 42 10.32 -2.99 -0.86
CA ASP A 42 11.24 -4.08 -1.23
C ASP A 42 10.48 -5.40 -1.44
N ALA A 43 9.14 -5.37 -1.39
CA ALA A 43 8.32 -6.53 -1.60
C ALA A 43 8.28 -6.96 -3.07
N GLU A 44 8.49 -8.26 -3.31
CA GLU A 44 8.63 -8.85 -4.66
C GLU A 44 7.34 -8.86 -5.47
N PHE A 45 6.19 -8.59 -4.83
CA PHE A 45 4.91 -8.47 -5.52
C PHE A 45 4.72 -7.12 -6.23
N TRP A 46 5.60 -6.14 -5.99
CA TRP A 46 5.58 -4.88 -6.70
C TRP A 46 6.41 -4.92 -7.98
N THR A 47 5.88 -4.30 -9.02
CA THR A 47 6.69 -3.92 -10.18
C THR A 47 7.66 -2.78 -9.82
N PRO A 48 8.76 -2.58 -10.58
CA PRO A 48 9.69 -1.48 -10.31
C PRO A 48 9.03 -0.09 -10.28
N GLN A 49 7.97 0.11 -11.08
CA GLN A 49 7.22 1.36 -11.12
C GLN A 49 6.37 1.56 -9.86
N GLN A 50 5.66 0.52 -9.41
CA GLN A 50 4.87 0.55 -8.17
C GLN A 50 5.77 0.76 -6.95
N ALA A 51 6.88 0.02 -6.87
CA ALA A 51 7.86 0.17 -5.78
C ALA A 51 8.46 1.58 -5.74
N SER A 52 8.78 2.17 -6.90
CA SER A 52 9.27 3.54 -7.00
C SER A 52 8.24 4.56 -6.49
N PHE A 53 6.98 4.43 -6.92
CA PHE A 53 5.90 5.29 -6.45
C PHE A 53 5.73 5.18 -4.92
N LEU A 54 5.61 3.96 -4.38
CA LEU A 54 5.49 3.74 -2.94
C LEU A 54 6.68 4.30 -2.16
N LYS A 55 7.89 4.22 -2.71
CA LYS A 55 9.10 4.79 -2.12
C LYS A 55 9.07 6.32 -2.05
N GLU A 56 8.48 6.98 -3.04
CA GLU A 56 8.26 8.43 -3.00
C GLU A 56 7.19 8.80 -1.97
N GLN A 57 6.14 7.97 -1.87
CA GLN A 57 5.02 8.19 -0.95
C GLN A 57 5.31 7.82 0.51
N LEU A 58 6.37 7.06 0.80
CA LEU A 58 6.82 6.79 2.17
C LEU A 58 7.47 8.01 2.86
N ARG A 59 7.68 9.12 2.16
CA ARG A 59 8.20 10.35 2.76
C ARG A 59 7.13 10.99 3.64
N GLU A 60 7.51 11.54 4.79
CA GLU A 60 6.58 12.09 5.79
C GLU A 60 5.66 13.19 5.24
N ASP A 61 6.12 13.96 4.25
CA ASP A 61 5.36 15.04 3.60
C ASP A 61 4.60 14.61 2.33
N ALA A 62 4.57 13.33 1.99
CA ALA A 62 3.93 12.87 0.76
C ALA A 62 2.40 12.78 0.90
N ASP A 63 1.69 13.08 -0.19
CA ASP A 63 0.21 13.11 -0.21
C ASP A 63 -0.41 11.77 0.22
N TRP A 64 0.27 10.65 -0.06
CA TRP A 64 -0.22 9.30 0.23
C TRP A 64 0.42 8.66 1.47
N ALA A 65 1.27 9.38 2.22
CA ALA A 65 2.08 8.81 3.31
C ALA A 65 1.24 8.00 4.30
N ARG A 66 0.10 8.55 4.76
CA ARG A 66 -0.81 7.87 5.69
C ARG A 66 -1.37 6.56 5.12
N VAL A 67 -1.73 6.54 3.83
CA VAL A 67 -2.38 5.38 3.20
C VAL A 67 -1.37 4.27 2.92
N VAL A 68 -0.16 4.66 2.52
CA VAL A 68 0.96 3.73 2.32
C VAL A 68 1.40 3.14 3.65
N ASP A 69 1.41 3.92 4.74
CA ASP A 69 1.67 3.42 6.08
C ASP A 69 0.59 2.43 6.56
N ASP A 70 -0.70 2.75 6.34
CA ASP A 70 -1.80 1.81 6.62
C ASP A 70 -1.64 0.48 5.86
N LEU A 71 -1.36 0.55 4.55
CA LEU A 71 -1.10 -0.65 3.74
C LEU A 71 0.09 -1.46 4.30
N ASN A 72 1.18 -0.77 4.66
CA ASN A 72 2.36 -1.39 5.26
C ASN A 72 2.00 -2.13 6.55
N LEU A 73 1.28 -1.48 7.47
CA LEU A 73 0.84 -2.08 8.72
C LEU A 73 -0.04 -3.32 8.49
N ARG A 74 -1.03 -3.22 7.60
CA ARG A 74 -1.94 -4.33 7.29
C ARG A 74 -1.23 -5.54 6.68
N LEU A 75 -0.16 -5.31 5.92
CA LEU A 75 0.65 -6.39 5.35
C LEU A 75 1.56 -7.07 6.37
N HIS A 76 2.03 -6.36 7.39
CA HIS A 76 2.85 -6.94 8.47
C HIS A 76 2.01 -7.56 9.60
N GLN A 77 0.75 -7.17 9.73
CA GLN A 77 -0.16 -7.75 10.71
C GLN A 77 -0.53 -9.19 10.34
N VAL A 78 -0.31 -10.10 11.29
CA VAL A 78 -0.85 -11.46 11.26
C VAL A 78 -2.33 -11.37 11.64
N HIS A 79 -3.24 -11.76 10.73
CA HIS A 79 -4.68 -11.84 10.98
C HIS A 79 -5.04 -13.07 11.82
#